data_AF-A0A957TM93-F1
#
_entry.id   AF-A0A957TM93-F1
#
_cell.length_a   1.000
_cell.length_b   1.000
_cell.length_c   1.000
_cell.angle_alpha   90.00
_cell.angle_beta   90.00
_cell.angle_gamma   90.00
#
_symmetry.space_group_name_H-M   'P 1'
#
loop_
_entity.id
_entity.type
_entity.pdbx_description
1 polymer ?
#
loop_
_entity_poly.entity_id
_entity_poly.type
_entity_poly.pdbx_seq_one_letter_code
_entity_poly.pdbx_strand_id
1 'polypeptide(L)'
;KEGGGHESSMAQKNPCLSCGACCTYFRASFHWSEADDAGGTVPVELTVDIDQHRRAMIGTTDKRNCRCVALGGIVGFSVRCEIYELRSSVCRDFPASWINGEHNPRCDEARAARNMPPLTPDDWGSDEPDLPLAA
;
A
#
# COMPACT_ATOMS: atom_id res chain seq x y z
N LYS A 1 34.57 -25.52 -12.41
CA LYS A 1 33.73 -24.89 -13.46
C LYS A 1 32.28 -25.22 -13.10
N GLU A 2 31.76 -24.69 -12.00
CA GLU A 2 31.33 -23.30 -11.75
C GLU A 2 30.37 -22.78 -12.82
N GLY A 3 29.19 -22.37 -12.34
CA GLY A 3 27.99 -21.95 -13.06
C GLY A 3 26.78 -22.73 -12.52
N GLY A 4 26.24 -22.43 -11.33
CA GLY A 4 25.55 -21.18 -11.00
C GLY A 4 24.24 -21.17 -11.82
N GLY A 5 23.14 -21.75 -11.35
CA GLY A 5 22.41 -21.31 -10.16
C GLY A 5 21.77 -19.97 -10.48
N HIS A 6 20.51 -19.93 -10.88
CA HIS A 6 19.55 -18.83 -10.74
C HIS A 6 18.14 -19.37 -11.01
N GLU A 7 17.66 -20.10 -10.00
CA GLU A 7 16.24 -20.23 -9.71
C GLU A 7 15.74 -18.84 -9.30
N SER A 8 15.25 -18.08 -10.28
CA SER A 8 14.56 -16.81 -10.01
C SER A 8 13.10 -17.01 -10.30
N SER A 9 12.40 -17.50 -9.28
CA SER A 9 10.96 -17.30 -9.08
C SER A 9 10.56 -15.93 -9.65
N MET A 10 9.71 -15.93 -10.68
CA MET A 10 8.97 -14.74 -11.10
C MET A 10 8.05 -14.35 -9.95
N ALA A 11 8.60 -13.65 -8.96
CA ALA A 11 7.81 -13.00 -7.94
C ALA A 11 6.99 -11.93 -8.65
N GLN A 12 5.67 -12.14 -8.72
CA GLN A 12 4.69 -11.15 -9.13
C GLN A 12 5.10 -9.79 -8.54
N LYS A 13 5.53 -8.86 -9.39
CA LYS A 13 5.95 -7.53 -8.94
C LYS A 13 4.70 -6.80 -8.47
N ASN A 14 4.52 -6.69 -7.16
CA ASN A 14 3.46 -5.84 -6.61
C ASN A 14 3.97 -4.38 -6.57
N PRO A 15 3.43 -3.47 -7.41
CA PRO A 15 3.89 -2.07 -7.47
C PRO A 15 3.62 -1.29 -6.17
N CYS A 16 2.78 -1.80 -5.26
CA CYS A 16 2.55 -1.18 -3.95
C CYS A 16 3.72 -1.36 -2.99
N LEU A 17 4.58 -2.37 -3.19
CA LEU A 17 5.75 -2.61 -2.34
C LEU A 17 6.91 -1.64 -2.64
N SER A 18 6.78 -0.78 -3.64
CA SER A 18 7.73 0.29 -3.96
C SER A 18 7.13 1.69 -3.87
N CYS A 19 5.81 1.87 -4.03
CA CYS A 19 5.25 3.23 -4.16
C CYS A 19 5.06 3.96 -2.82
N GLY A 20 4.36 3.40 -1.84
CA GLY A 20 4.05 4.09 -0.56
C GLY A 20 3.14 5.32 -0.68
N ALA A 21 2.48 5.52 -1.82
CA ALA A 21 1.70 6.72 -2.12
C ALA A 21 0.50 6.92 -1.17
N CYS A 22 -0.33 5.89 -0.99
CA CYS A 22 -1.54 5.99 -0.16
C CYS A 22 -1.21 6.36 1.31
N CYS A 23 -0.15 5.74 1.86
CA CYS A 23 0.33 5.98 3.22
C CYS A 23 0.93 7.39 3.43
N THR A 24 1.23 8.12 2.36
CA THR A 24 1.75 9.50 2.42
C THR A 24 0.77 10.54 1.89
N TYR A 25 -0.44 10.15 1.52
CA TYR A 25 -1.42 11.06 0.92
C TYR A 25 -2.74 11.12 1.68
N PHE A 26 -3.27 9.96 2.08
CA PHE A 26 -4.57 9.90 2.73
C PHE A 26 -4.45 9.92 4.25
N ARG A 27 -5.38 10.65 4.89
CA ARG A 27 -5.66 10.47 6.31
C ARG A 27 -6.34 9.12 6.52
N ALA A 28 -5.64 8.20 7.17
CA ALA A 28 -6.17 6.88 7.50
C ALA A 28 -7.07 6.99 8.74
N SER A 29 -8.28 7.52 8.57
CA SER A 29 -9.31 7.63 9.62
C SER A 29 -10.25 6.44 9.61
N PHE A 30 -10.52 5.88 10.78
CA PHE A 30 -11.32 4.67 10.96
C PHE A 30 -12.11 4.73 12.27
N HIS A 31 -13.05 3.81 12.50
CA HIS A 31 -13.87 3.84 13.71
C HIS A 31 -13.02 3.46 14.93
N TRP A 32 -13.22 4.15 16.07
CA TRP A 32 -12.40 3.93 17.27
C TRP A 32 -12.35 2.46 17.72
N SER A 33 -13.41 1.68 17.47
CA SER A 33 -13.48 0.26 17.84
C SER A 33 -12.58 -0.67 17.03
N GLU A 34 -11.93 -0.20 15.96
CA GLU A 34 -10.96 -1.01 15.23
C GLU A 34 -9.57 -1.02 15.89
N ALA A 35 -9.35 -0.16 16.90
CA ALA A 35 -8.15 -0.20 17.74
C ALA A 35 -8.19 -1.35 18.75
N ASP A 36 -7.02 -1.83 19.13
CA ASP A 36 -6.84 -2.99 20.02
C ASP A 36 -7.31 -2.75 21.46
N ASP A 37 -7.29 -1.51 21.95
CA ASP A 37 -7.90 -1.09 23.23
C ASP A 37 -9.44 -1.14 23.23
N ALA A 38 -10.06 -1.36 22.08
CA ALA A 38 -11.50 -1.37 21.88
C ALA A 38 -12.04 -2.67 21.24
N GLY A 39 -11.19 -3.71 21.17
CA GLY A 39 -11.54 -5.03 20.65
C GLY A 39 -11.24 -5.24 19.16
N GLY A 40 -10.61 -4.26 18.51
CA GLY A 40 -10.06 -4.39 17.16
C GLY A 40 -8.62 -4.91 17.16
N THR A 41 -7.87 -4.58 16.10
CA THR A 41 -6.51 -5.07 15.90
C THR A 41 -5.47 -3.97 15.71
N VAL A 42 -5.89 -2.73 15.41
CA VAL A 42 -4.96 -1.63 15.14
C VAL A 42 -4.29 -1.21 16.45
N PRO A 43 -2.95 -1.19 16.53
CA PRO A 43 -2.26 -0.79 17.76
C PRO A 43 -2.59 0.65 18.14
N VAL A 44 -3.25 0.87 19.28
CA VAL A 44 -3.72 2.18 19.72
C VAL A 44 -2.60 3.22 19.79
N GLU A 45 -1.38 2.80 20.15
CA GLU A 45 -0.20 3.65 20.26
C GLU A 45 0.26 4.27 18.93
N LEU A 46 -0.21 3.72 17.81
CA LEU A 46 0.03 4.26 16.47
C LEU A 46 -1.09 5.18 15.98
N THR A 47 -2.05 5.51 16.85
CA THR A 47 -3.27 6.25 16.51
C THR A 47 -3.41 7.55 17.30
N VAL A 48 -4.25 8.45 16.78
CA VAL A 48 -4.61 9.73 17.37
C VAL A 48 -6.13 9.91 17.26
N ASP A 49 -6.76 10.36 18.33
CA ASP A 49 -8.19 10.69 18.34
C ASP A 49 -8.50 11.88 17.41
N ILE A 50 -9.56 11.74 16.61
CA ILE A 50 -10.06 12.80 15.73
C ILE A 50 -11.33 13.40 16.31
N ASP A 51 -12.26 12.54 16.74
CA ASP A 51 -13.50 12.89 17.40
C ASP A 51 -14.04 11.69 18.19
N GLN A 52 -15.25 11.80 18.74
CA GLN A 52 -15.90 10.79 19.57
C GLN A 52 -16.03 9.40 18.90
N HIS A 53 -16.04 9.33 17.57
CA HIS A 53 -16.28 8.09 16.84
C HIS A 53 -15.09 7.63 16.00
N ARG A 54 -14.05 8.46 15.86
CA ARG A 54 -12.98 8.20 14.89
C ARG A 54 -11.60 8.43 15.47
N ARG A 55 -10.71 7.52 15.10
CA ARG A 55 -9.27 7.66 15.24
C ARG A 55 -8.62 7.76 13.86
N ALA A 56 -7.38 8.22 13.82
CA ALA A 56 -6.55 8.15 12.63
C ALA A 56 -5.16 7.64 12.95
N MET A 57 -4.48 7.05 11.96
CA MET A 57 -3.07 6.74 12.11
C MET A 57 -2.25 8.02 12.31
N ILE A 58 -1.32 7.99 13.27
CA ILE A 58 -0.39 9.10 13.54
C ILE A 58 0.39 9.44 12.26
N GLY A 59 0.61 10.75 12.07
CA GLY A 59 1.31 11.30 10.91
C GLY A 59 0.45 11.45 9.65
N THR A 60 -0.81 10.98 9.66
CA THR A 60 -1.72 11.14 8.50
C THR A 60 -2.70 12.32 8.63
N THR A 61 -2.69 13.04 9.76
CA THR A 61 -3.60 14.15 10.04
C THR A 61 -3.15 15.49 9.43
N ASP A 62 -1.85 15.65 9.19
CA ASP A 62 -1.29 16.81 8.48
C ASP A 62 -1.37 16.60 6.97
N LYS A 63 -2.13 17.45 6.28
CA LYS A 63 -2.26 17.40 4.81
C LYS A 63 -0.95 17.72 4.08
N ARG A 64 -0.07 18.55 4.66
CA ARG A 64 1.18 18.98 4.02
C ARG A 64 2.30 17.97 4.18
N ASN A 65 2.35 17.30 5.32
CA ASN A 65 3.39 16.32 5.67
C ASN A 65 2.76 14.96 6.06
N CYS A 66 1.81 14.49 5.24
CA CYS A 66 1.15 13.23 5.50
C CYS A 66 2.15 12.08 5.33
N ARG A 67 2.43 11.36 6.42
CA ARG A 67 3.19 10.11 6.42
C ARG A 67 2.74 9.24 7.59
N CYS A 68 2.08 8.13 7.28
CA CYS A 68 1.67 7.17 8.29
C CYS A 68 2.88 6.66 9.09
N VAL A 69 2.76 6.65 10.42
CA VAL A 69 3.79 6.16 11.34
C VAL A 69 4.19 4.70 11.05
N ALA A 70 3.24 3.87 10.59
CA ALA A 70 3.51 2.47 10.28
C ALA A 70 4.12 2.22 8.89
N LEU A 71 4.43 3.28 8.13
CA LEU A 71 5.10 3.17 6.83
C LEU A 71 6.62 3.04 7.04
N GLY A 72 7.10 1.81 6.91
CA GLY A 72 8.54 1.50 6.86
C GLY A 72 9.10 1.64 5.44
N GLY A 73 10.38 1.99 5.35
CA GLY A 73 11.12 2.08 4.08
C GLY A 73 11.02 3.43 3.38
N ILE A 74 11.45 3.46 2.12
CA ILE A 74 11.66 4.65 1.28
C ILE A 74 10.60 4.69 0.18
N VAL A 75 9.78 5.73 0.19
CA VAL A 75 8.71 6.00 -0.78
C VAL A 75 9.30 6.09 -2.19
N GLY A 76 8.72 5.35 -3.13
CA GLY A 76 9.20 5.25 -4.52
C GLY A 76 10.32 4.23 -4.74
N PHE A 77 10.81 3.56 -3.69
CA PHE A 77 11.88 2.58 -3.80
C PHE A 77 11.48 1.22 -3.22
N SER A 78 11.30 1.15 -1.90
CA SER A 78 10.92 -0.07 -1.20
C SER A 78 10.24 0.31 0.11
N VAL A 79 8.99 -0.10 0.24
CA VAL A 79 8.14 0.22 1.38
C VAL A 79 7.43 -1.01 1.90
N ARG A 80 7.04 -0.96 3.16
CA ARG A 80 6.15 -1.95 3.77
C ARG A 80 5.32 -1.30 4.87
N CYS A 81 4.13 -1.85 5.11
CA CYS A 81 3.39 -1.53 6.32
C CYS A 81 3.90 -2.43 7.44
N GLU A 82 4.36 -1.83 8.53
CA GLU A 82 4.90 -2.59 9.68
C GLU A 82 3.80 -3.31 10.47
N ILE A 83 2.54 -2.91 10.26
CA ILE A 83 1.34 -3.50 10.88
C ILE A 83 0.41 -4.16 9.85
N TYR A 84 0.94 -4.69 8.74
CA TYR A 84 0.13 -5.13 7.58
C TYR A 84 -1.08 -6.03 7.95
N GLU A 85 -0.89 -6.98 8.87
CA GLU A 85 -1.96 -7.87 9.34
C GLU A 85 -2.96 -7.20 10.29
N LEU A 86 -2.51 -6.15 10.98
CA LEU A 86 -3.26 -5.38 11.99
C LEU A 86 -3.84 -4.07 11.40
N ARG A 87 -3.88 -3.94 10.07
CA ARG A 87 -4.43 -2.76 9.40
C ARG A 87 -5.92 -2.59 9.69
N SER A 88 -6.33 -1.34 9.84
CA SER A 88 -7.74 -0.93 9.84
C SER A 88 -8.41 -1.27 8.50
N SER A 89 -9.74 -1.32 8.53
CA SER A 89 -10.61 -1.52 7.36
C SER A 89 -10.26 -0.54 6.24
N VAL A 90 -10.10 0.75 6.52
CA VAL A 90 -9.80 1.76 5.48
C VAL A 90 -8.48 1.55 4.76
N CYS A 91 -7.52 0.85 5.36
CA CYS A 91 -6.27 0.48 4.72
C CYS A 91 -6.33 -0.90 4.07
N ARG A 92 -7.16 -1.81 4.58
CA ARG A 92 -7.35 -3.17 4.05
C ARG A 92 -8.21 -3.18 2.81
N ASP A 93 -9.26 -2.37 2.82
CA ASP A 93 -10.31 -2.30 1.80
C ASP A 93 -10.00 -1.26 0.71
N PHE A 94 -8.79 -0.71 0.70
CA PHE A 94 -8.33 0.21 -0.34
C PHE A 94 -7.66 -0.56 -1.48
N PRO A 95 -8.34 -0.80 -2.62
CA PRO A 95 -7.74 -1.51 -3.74
C PRO A 95 -6.69 -0.62 -4.43
N ALA A 96 -5.56 -1.19 -4.81
CA ALA A 96 -4.63 -0.50 -5.69
C ALA A 96 -5.18 -0.45 -7.12
N SER A 97 -4.84 0.57 -7.90
CA SER A 97 -5.31 0.69 -9.28
C SER A 97 -4.86 -0.53 -10.10
N TRP A 98 -5.79 -1.16 -10.79
CA TRP A 98 -5.62 -2.35 -11.65
C TRP A 98 -5.31 -3.68 -10.96
N ILE A 99 -5.30 -3.78 -9.61
CA ILE A 99 -5.01 -5.04 -8.87
C ILE A 99 -5.87 -6.23 -9.32
N ASN A 100 -7.12 -5.97 -9.69
CA ASN A 100 -8.07 -6.97 -10.18
C ASN A 100 -8.63 -6.59 -11.56
N GLY A 101 -7.83 -5.91 -12.38
CA GLY A 101 -8.29 -5.35 -13.65
C GLY A 101 -9.22 -4.13 -13.52
N GLU A 102 -9.44 -3.65 -12.30
CA GLU A 102 -10.28 -2.47 -12.03
C GLU A 102 -9.45 -1.22 -11.79
N HIS A 103 -9.76 -0.15 -12.52
CA HIS A 103 -9.12 1.15 -12.34
C HIS A 103 -9.56 1.81 -11.03
N ASN A 104 -8.60 2.25 -10.21
CA ASN A 104 -8.89 3.04 -9.01
C ASN A 104 -8.31 4.46 -9.13
N PRO A 105 -9.12 5.48 -9.46
CA PRO A 105 -8.64 6.84 -9.62
C PRO A 105 -8.09 7.45 -8.32
N ARG A 106 -8.51 6.98 -7.14
CA ARG A 106 -7.97 7.45 -5.86
C ARG A 106 -6.55 6.97 -5.62
N CYS A 107 -6.21 5.78 -6.12
CA CYS A 107 -4.83 5.29 -6.07
C CYS A 107 -3.93 6.16 -6.97
N ASP A 108 -4.40 6.50 -8.18
CA ASP A 108 -3.66 7.36 -9.10
C ASP A 108 -3.51 8.79 -8.58
N GLU A 109 -4.53 9.34 -7.91
CA GLU A 109 -4.46 10.64 -7.23
C GLU A 109 -3.33 10.66 -6.18
N ALA A 110 -3.26 9.61 -5.35
CA ALA A 110 -2.21 9.50 -4.34
C ALA A 110 -0.82 9.41 -4.97
N ARG A 111 -0.70 8.67 -6.08
CA ARG A 111 0.56 8.53 -6.84
C ARG A 111 0.97 9.87 -7.46
N ALA A 112 0.03 10.56 -8.11
CA ALA A 112 0.26 11.87 -8.71
C ALA A 112 0.73 12.90 -7.67
N ALA A 113 0.15 12.89 -6.46
CA ALA A 113 0.59 13.76 -5.38
C ALA A 113 2.05 13.54 -4.96
N ARG A 114 2.60 12.35 -5.22
CA ARG A 114 4.00 11.95 -4.98
C ARG A 114 4.86 11.97 -6.25
N ASN A 115 4.39 12.61 -7.33
CA ASN A 115 5.07 12.66 -8.63
C ASN A 115 5.35 11.27 -9.23
N MET A 116 4.48 10.30 -8.94
CA MET A 116 4.55 8.97 -9.52
C MET A 116 3.54 8.85 -10.67
N PRO A 117 3.88 8.15 -11.77
CA PRO A 117 2.93 7.90 -12.85
C PRO A 117 1.75 7.05 -12.36
N PRO A 118 0.56 7.15 -12.97
CA PRO A 118 -0.55 6.24 -12.67
C PRO A 118 -0.16 4.79 -12.97
N LEU A 119 -0.83 3.83 -12.34
CA LEU A 119 -0.60 2.42 -12.67
C LEU A 119 -1.33 2.04 -13.97
N THR A 120 -0.75 1.10 -14.70
CA THR A 120 -1.40 0.38 -15.81
C THR A 120 -1.57 -1.09 -15.45
N PRO A 121 -2.39 -1.86 -16.20
CA PRO A 121 -2.46 -3.31 -16.03
C PRO A 121 -1.09 -4.01 -16.11
N ASP A 122 -0.19 -3.52 -16.97
CA ASP A 122 1.14 -4.10 -17.17
C ASP A 122 2.05 -4.00 -15.92
N ASP A 123 1.80 -3.03 -15.04
CA ASP A 123 2.58 -2.84 -13.81
C ASP A 123 2.42 -3.98 -12.80
N TRP A 124 1.35 -4.77 -12.91
CA TRP A 124 1.09 -5.91 -12.03
C TRP A 124 1.80 -7.19 -12.48
N GLY A 125 2.51 -7.14 -13.60
CA GLY A 125 3.10 -8.31 -14.26
C GLY A 125 2.01 -9.08 -15.01
N SER A 126 2.08 -9.06 -16.33
CA SER A 126 1.31 -9.99 -17.14
C SER A 126 1.83 -11.41 -16.88
N ASP A 127 0.93 -12.32 -16.52
CA ASP A 127 1.07 -13.74 -16.86
C ASP A 127 1.03 -13.87 -18.39
N GLU A 128 2.04 -13.39 -19.09
CA GLU A 128 2.31 -13.92 -20.43
C GLU A 128 3.24 -15.11 -20.20
N PRO A 129 2.73 -16.36 -20.16
CA PRO A 129 3.62 -17.48 -20.36
C PRO A 129 4.33 -17.20 -21.67
N ASP A 130 5.65 -17.27 -21.64
CA ASP A 130 6.57 -17.27 -22.78
C ASP A 130 6.10 -18.36 -23.76
N LEU A 131 5.06 -18.06 -24.52
CA LEU A 131 4.52 -18.91 -25.56
C LEU A 131 5.32 -18.51 -26.79
N PRO A 132 6.26 -19.34 -27.23
CA PRO A 132 7.10 -19.01 -28.36
C PRO A 132 6.19 -18.78 -29.56
N LEU A 133 6.25 -17.55 -30.07
CA LEU A 133 5.76 -17.25 -31.40
C LEU A 133 6.54 -18.14 -32.38
N ALA A 134 5.82 -19.01 -33.08
CA ALA A 134 6.22 -19.88 -34.19
C ALA A 134 6.59 -21.35 -33.87
N ALA A 135 5.79 -22.26 -34.42
CA ALA A 135 6.19 -23.08 -35.57
C ALA A 135 4.98 -23.31 -36.48
#